data_AF-A0A221T2P5-F1
#
_entry.id   AF-A0A221T2P5-F1
#
_cell.length_a   1.000
_cell.length_b   1.000
_cell.length_c   1.000
_cell.angle_alpha   90.00
_cell.angle_beta   90.00
_cell.angle_gamma   90.00
#
_symmetry.space_group_name_H-M   'P 1'
#
loop_
_entity.id
_entity.type
_entity.pdbx_description
1 polymer ?
#
loop_
_entity_poly.entity_id
_entity_poly.type
_entity_poly.pdbx_seq_one_letter_code
_entity_poly.pdbx_strand_id
1 'polypeptide(L)'
;MDKELLKQAGMMLPHMALFERMLHMRTLLWLAGHMEERGDRVTLVSAGSVTLVGQEMTTHETVTTSRGEVTAAAAYQVLHELKGHEAAEYAVTREELKALNAGAVDRLASSAELLAFGETLERIVALRDPRKGRAGEEAPFA
;
A
#
# COMPACT_ATOMS: atom_id res chain seq x y z
N MET A 1 6.88 27.89 -7.02
CA MET A 1 6.43 26.50 -7.20
C MET A 1 6.18 26.28 -8.68
N ASP A 2 6.79 25.27 -9.28
CA ASP A 2 6.69 25.00 -10.71
C ASP A 2 5.24 24.61 -11.07
N LYS A 3 4.61 25.34 -12.01
CA LYS A 3 3.21 25.10 -12.42
C LYS A 3 3.05 23.72 -13.05
N GLU A 4 4.10 23.19 -13.67
CA GLU A 4 4.06 21.87 -14.29
C GLU A 4 4.08 20.75 -13.24
N LEU A 5 4.83 20.94 -12.15
CA LEU A 5 4.86 20.02 -11.02
C LEU A 5 3.48 19.90 -10.33
N LEU A 6 2.78 21.04 -10.17
CA LEU A 6 1.42 21.07 -9.63
C LEU A 6 0.44 20.29 -10.50
N LYS A 7 0.53 20.43 -11.82
CA LYS A 7 -0.32 19.71 -12.78
C LYS A 7 -0.07 18.21 -12.71
N GLN A 8 1.19 17.80 -12.63
CA GLN A 8 1.59 16.40 -12.48
C GLN A 8 1.10 15.81 -11.14
N ALA A 9 1.23 16.55 -10.04
CA ALA A 9 0.69 16.14 -8.75
C ALA A 9 -0.84 15.97 -8.80
N GLY A 10 -1.54 16.87 -9.49
CA GLY A 10 -2.99 16.77 -9.71
C GLY A 10 -3.40 15.50 -10.47
N MET A 11 -2.58 15.02 -11.40
CA MET A 11 -2.82 13.75 -12.12
C MET A 11 -2.72 12.52 -11.22
N MET A 12 -2.10 12.62 -10.04
CA MET A 12 -1.99 11.52 -9.07
C MET A 12 -3.20 11.42 -8.15
N LEU A 13 -4.01 12.48 -8.02
CA LEU A 13 -5.17 12.51 -7.11
C LEU A 13 -6.19 11.38 -7.36
N PRO A 14 -6.51 10.98 -8.61
CA PRO A 14 -7.41 9.85 -8.85
C PRO A 14 -6.90 8.51 -8.30
N HIS A 15 -5.60 8.39 -8.01
CA HIS A 15 -4.94 7.16 -7.57
C HIS A 15 -4.70 7.10 -6.05
N MET A 16 -5.26 8.04 -5.27
CA MET A 16 -5.07 8.07 -3.81
C MET A 16 -5.53 6.77 -3.15
N ALA A 17 -6.68 6.22 -3.54
CA ALA A 17 -7.18 4.96 -2.99
C ALA A 17 -6.22 3.78 -3.24
N LEU A 18 -5.54 3.74 -4.39
CA LEU A 18 -4.52 2.74 -4.68
C LEU A 18 -3.34 2.88 -3.71
N PHE A 19 -2.86 4.09 -3.47
CA PHE A 19 -1.74 4.33 -2.54
C PHE A 19 -2.11 4.02 -1.09
N GLU A 20 -3.31 4.36 -0.65
CA GLU A 20 -3.82 3.99 0.67
C GLU A 20 -3.86 2.47 0.83
N ARG A 21 -4.40 1.75 -0.16
CA ARG A 21 -4.41 0.29 -0.16
C ARG A 21 -3.00 -0.29 -0.11
N MET A 22 -2.06 0.25 -0.89
CA MET A 22 -0.66 -0.19 -0.87
C MET A 22 0.01 0.08 0.47
N LEU A 23 -0.23 1.25 1.07
CA LEU A 23 0.27 1.60 2.40
C LEU A 23 -0.26 0.61 3.43
N HIS A 24 -1.57 0.39 3.43
CA HIS A 24 -2.27 -0.54 4.30
C HIS A 24 -1.72 -1.96 4.18
N MET A 25 -1.56 -2.51 2.97
CA MET A 25 -0.92 -3.82 2.77
C MET A 25 0.49 -3.86 3.35
N ARG A 26 1.29 -2.81 3.15
CA ARG A 26 2.66 -2.74 3.67
C ARG A 26 2.71 -2.73 5.20
N THR A 27 1.73 -2.15 5.88
CA THR A 27 1.66 -2.18 7.35
C THR A 27 1.55 -3.60 7.91
N LEU A 28 0.87 -4.53 7.23
CA LEU A 28 0.86 -5.94 7.63
C LEU A 28 2.25 -6.59 7.56
N LEU A 29 3.07 -6.25 6.57
CA LEU A 29 4.45 -6.74 6.51
C LEU A 29 5.32 -6.16 7.62
N TRP A 30 5.08 -4.90 7.98
CA TRP A 30 5.76 -4.28 9.12
C TRP A 30 5.37 -4.97 10.42
N LEU A 31 4.09 -5.28 10.61
CA LEU A 31 3.60 -6.05 11.74
C LEU A 31 4.21 -7.45 11.79
N ALA A 32 4.22 -8.18 10.66
CA ALA A 32 4.81 -9.51 10.58
C ALA A 32 6.33 -9.50 10.87
N GLY A 33 7.05 -8.48 10.37
CA GLY A 33 8.47 -8.29 10.67
C GLY A 33 8.72 -7.97 12.14
N HIS A 34 7.88 -7.13 12.74
CA HIS A 34 7.96 -6.82 14.17
C HIS A 34 7.67 -8.05 15.05
N MET A 35 6.68 -8.86 14.69
CA MET A 35 6.43 -10.15 15.33
C MET A 35 7.64 -11.08 15.23
N GLU A 36 8.33 -11.09 14.09
CA GLU A 36 9.55 -11.87 13.90
C GLU A 36 10.68 -11.42 14.81
N GLU A 37 10.94 -10.11 14.88
CA GLU A 37 11.95 -9.51 15.74
C GLU A 37 11.71 -9.81 17.23
N ARG A 38 10.44 -9.82 17.67
CA ARG A 38 10.04 -10.11 19.06
C ARG A 38 9.89 -11.61 19.37
N GLY A 39 9.82 -12.46 18.36
CA GLY A 39 9.49 -13.88 18.52
C GLY A 39 8.01 -14.15 18.82
N ASP A 40 7.11 -13.20 18.48
CA ASP A 40 5.67 -13.37 18.58
C ASP A 40 5.17 -14.34 17.50
N ARG A 41 4.24 -15.22 17.90
CA ARG A 41 3.74 -16.31 17.04
C ARG A 41 2.37 -15.98 16.45
N VAL A 42 1.55 -15.32 17.25
CA VAL A 42 0.15 -14.98 16.94
C VAL A 42 -0.07 -13.51 17.28
N THR A 43 -0.89 -12.84 16.49
CA THR A 43 -1.46 -11.55 16.83
C THR A 43 -2.97 -11.61 16.75
N LEU A 44 -3.64 -10.96 17.70
CA LEU A 44 -5.08 -10.73 17.69
C LEU A 44 -5.32 -9.27 17.35
N VAL A 45 -6.14 -9.02 16.34
CA VAL A 45 -6.39 -7.67 15.83
C VAL A 45 -7.89 -7.38 15.90
N SER A 46 -8.25 -6.41 16.73
CA SER A 46 -9.58 -5.81 16.76
C SER A 46 -9.50 -4.39 16.17
N ALA A 47 -10.66 -3.74 15.98
CA ALA A 47 -10.70 -2.36 15.47
C ALA A 47 -9.95 -1.34 16.37
N GLY A 48 -9.76 -1.66 17.66
CA GLY A 48 -9.14 -0.76 18.64
C GLY A 48 -7.84 -1.27 19.25
N SER A 49 -7.46 -2.53 19.03
CA SER A 49 -6.27 -3.10 19.66
C SER A 49 -5.56 -4.13 18.80
N VAL A 50 -4.23 -4.16 18.91
CA VAL A 50 -3.36 -5.24 18.45
C VAL A 50 -2.75 -5.92 19.67
N THR A 51 -3.05 -7.20 19.87
CA THR A 51 -2.46 -8.03 20.92
C THR A 51 -1.43 -8.96 20.31
N LEU A 52 -0.16 -8.73 20.63
CA LEU A 52 0.96 -9.58 20.23
C LEU A 52 1.15 -10.70 21.27
N VAL A 53 1.22 -11.94 20.80
CA VAL A 53 1.34 -13.13 21.64
C VAL A 53 2.63 -13.90 21.29
N GLY A 54 3.61 -13.82 22.18
CA GLY A 54 4.90 -14.50 22.08
C GLY A 54 5.39 -15.01 23.44
N GLN A 55 6.61 -14.62 23.82
CA GLN A 55 7.12 -14.88 25.18
C GLN A 55 6.35 -14.07 26.24
N GLU A 56 5.95 -12.86 25.85
CA GLU A 56 5.10 -11.97 26.63
C GLU A 56 3.87 -11.62 25.79
N MET A 57 2.74 -11.38 26.47
CA MET A 57 1.53 -10.88 25.82
C MET A 57 1.43 -9.38 26.05
N THR A 58 1.35 -8.61 24.96
CA THR A 58 1.23 -7.14 25.02
C THR A 58 0.12 -6.66 24.10
N THR A 59 -0.61 -5.63 24.52
CA THR A 59 -1.73 -5.06 23.78
C THR A 59 -1.54 -3.57 23.59
N HIS A 60 -1.70 -3.09 22.36
CA HIS A 60 -1.48 -1.69 21.99
C HIS A 60 -2.54 -1.22 21.01
N GLU A 61 -2.90 0.07 21.06
CA GLU A 61 -3.70 0.69 19.99
C GLU A 61 -2.84 0.96 18.73
N THR A 62 -1.56 1.25 18.96
CA THR A 62 -0.55 1.48 17.91
C THR A 62 0.72 0.70 18.25
N VAL A 63 1.24 -0.04 17.27
CA VAL A 63 2.52 -0.75 17.34
C VAL A 63 3.56 0.04 16.57
N THR A 64 4.59 0.52 17.26
CA THR A 64 5.75 1.16 16.62
C THR A 64 6.76 0.11 16.18
N THR A 65 6.98 -0.01 14.87
CA THR A 65 7.95 -0.93 14.28
C THR A 65 9.20 -0.17 13.82
N SER A 66 10.26 -0.90 13.48
CA SER A 66 11.47 -0.35 12.85
C SER A 66 11.20 0.37 11.51
N ARG A 67 10.04 0.12 10.88
CA ARG A 67 9.67 0.62 9.56
C ARG A 67 8.54 1.65 9.57
N GLY A 68 7.95 1.92 10.74
CA GLY A 68 6.83 2.85 10.89
C GLY A 68 5.78 2.35 11.89
N GLU A 69 4.69 3.11 12.00
CA GLU A 69 3.58 2.80 12.91
C GLU A 69 2.52 1.93 12.23
N VAL A 70 1.96 1.01 13.01
CA VAL A 70 0.82 0.18 12.62
C VAL A 70 -0.28 0.40 13.64
N THR A 71 -1.37 1.03 13.22
CA THR A 71 -2.55 1.21 14.07
C THR A 71 -3.45 -0.03 14.02
N ALA A 72 -4.14 -0.31 15.12
CA ALA A 72 -5.11 -1.40 15.17
C ALA A 72 -6.21 -1.25 14.12
N ALA A 73 -6.73 -0.04 13.94
CA ALA A 73 -7.75 0.25 12.93
C ALA A 73 -7.28 -0.09 11.50
N ALA A 74 -6.06 0.31 11.13
CA ALA A 74 -5.51 0.00 9.80
C ALA A 74 -5.29 -1.51 9.64
N ALA A 75 -4.67 -2.17 10.63
CA ALA A 75 -4.45 -3.62 10.59
C ALA A 75 -5.78 -4.39 10.49
N TYR A 76 -6.80 -3.98 11.25
CA TYR A 76 -8.13 -4.59 11.23
C TYR A 76 -8.81 -4.43 9.87
N GLN A 77 -8.82 -3.23 9.29
CA GLN A 77 -9.40 -2.99 7.96
C GLN A 77 -8.76 -3.87 6.89
N VAL A 78 -7.43 -3.99 6.91
CA VAL A 78 -6.73 -4.86 5.94
C VAL A 78 -7.09 -6.31 6.16
N LEU A 79 -7.09 -6.80 7.40
CA LEU A 79 -7.45 -8.18 7.69
C LEU A 79 -8.90 -8.49 7.30
N HIS A 80 -9.81 -7.55 7.54
CA HIS A 80 -11.21 -7.66 7.12
C HIS A 80 -11.33 -7.84 5.59
N GLU A 81 -10.67 -6.97 4.82
CA GLU A 81 -10.66 -7.06 3.37
C GLU A 81 -10.01 -8.36 2.86
N LEU A 82 -8.88 -8.76 3.45
CA LEU A 82 -8.12 -9.91 2.99
C LEU A 82 -8.75 -11.26 3.37
N LYS A 83 -9.40 -11.34 4.53
CA LYS A 83 -10.10 -12.56 4.99
C LYS A 83 -11.51 -12.67 4.44
N GLY A 84 -12.14 -11.55 4.05
CA GLY A 84 -13.42 -11.53 3.35
C GLY A 84 -14.62 -12.00 4.18
N HIS A 85 -14.49 -12.02 5.51
CA HIS A 85 -15.58 -12.32 6.43
C HIS A 85 -15.56 -11.33 7.60
N GLU A 86 -16.74 -11.01 8.12
CA GLU A 86 -16.87 -10.17 9.31
C GLU A 86 -16.43 -10.95 10.56
N ALA A 87 -15.68 -10.28 11.44
CA ALA A 87 -15.30 -10.80 12.75
C ALA A 87 -14.99 -9.63 13.67
N ALA A 88 -15.36 -9.73 14.95
CA ALA A 88 -15.00 -8.71 15.94
C ALA A 88 -13.46 -8.65 16.18
N GLU A 89 -12.78 -9.76 15.93
CA GLU A 89 -11.34 -9.92 16.11
C GLU A 89 -10.78 -10.92 15.10
N TYR A 90 -9.61 -10.62 14.54
CA TYR A 90 -8.87 -11.52 13.68
C TYR A 90 -7.64 -12.06 14.41
N ALA A 91 -7.63 -13.37 14.62
CA ALA A 91 -6.40 -14.09 14.96
C ALA A 91 -5.62 -14.41 13.68
N VAL A 92 -4.35 -14.03 13.66
CA VAL A 92 -3.44 -14.36 12.56
C VAL A 92 -2.07 -14.74 13.08
N THR A 93 -1.49 -15.75 12.44
CA THR A 93 -0.08 -16.11 12.68
C THR A 93 0.85 -15.22 11.85
N ARG A 94 2.13 -15.20 12.21
CA ARG A 94 3.16 -14.52 11.39
C ARG A 94 3.20 -15.03 9.96
N GLU A 95 3.14 -16.35 9.77
CA GLU A 95 3.19 -16.96 8.43
C GLU A 95 1.93 -16.68 7.62
N GLU A 96 0.77 -16.64 8.29
CA GLU A 96 -0.49 -16.23 7.66
C GLU A 96 -0.45 -14.76 7.21
N LEU A 97 0.10 -13.84 8.01
CA LEU A 97 0.28 -12.45 7.59
C LEU A 97 1.16 -12.33 6.34
N LYS A 98 2.26 -13.10 6.26
CA LYS A 98 3.13 -13.15 5.08
C LYS A 98 2.37 -13.67 3.86
N ALA A 99 1.61 -14.75 4.01
CA ALA A 99 0.82 -15.36 2.92
C ALA A 99 -0.31 -14.44 2.44
N LEU A 100 -1.06 -13.83 3.37
CA LEU A 100 -2.11 -12.87 3.08
C LEU A 100 -1.57 -11.67 2.31
N ASN A 101 -0.41 -11.15 2.72
CA ASN A 101 0.23 -10.04 2.02
C ASN A 101 0.70 -10.45 0.62
N ALA A 102 1.37 -11.60 0.46
CA ALA A 102 1.82 -12.09 -0.85
C ALA A 102 0.64 -12.22 -1.82
N GLY A 103 -0.45 -12.86 -1.38
CA GLY A 103 -1.67 -12.98 -2.19
C GLY A 103 -2.34 -11.63 -2.48
N ALA A 104 -2.23 -10.65 -1.58
CA ALA A 104 -2.72 -9.29 -1.82
C ALA A 104 -1.88 -8.55 -2.86
N VAL A 105 -0.56 -8.72 -2.85
CA VAL A 105 0.37 -8.17 -3.85
C VAL A 105 0.09 -8.77 -5.22
N ASP A 106 -0.12 -10.09 -5.33
CA ASP A 106 -0.45 -10.74 -6.59
C ASP A 106 -1.79 -10.24 -7.18
N ARG A 107 -2.79 -10.01 -6.32
CA ARG A 107 -4.06 -9.39 -6.72
C ARG A 107 -3.89 -7.93 -7.15
N LEU A 108 -3.04 -7.17 -6.46
CA LEU A 108 -2.74 -5.79 -6.85
C LEU A 108 -2.03 -5.74 -8.20
N ALA A 109 -1.05 -6.63 -8.43
CA ALA A 109 -0.28 -6.70 -9.66
C ALA A 109 -1.13 -6.94 -10.91
N SER A 110 -2.30 -7.57 -10.74
CA SER A 110 -3.28 -7.83 -11.80
C SER A 110 -4.47 -6.87 -11.81
N SER A 111 -4.47 -5.83 -10.96
CA SER A 111 -5.60 -4.91 -10.80
C SER A 111 -5.68 -3.86 -11.91
N ALA A 112 -6.92 -3.48 -12.27
CA ALA A 112 -7.17 -2.43 -13.26
C ALA A 112 -6.72 -1.05 -12.75
N GLU A 113 -6.78 -0.82 -11.43
CA GLU A 113 -6.32 0.39 -10.78
C GLU A 113 -4.81 0.58 -10.95
N LEU A 114 -4.02 -0.49 -10.80
CA LEU A 114 -2.57 -0.43 -11.00
C LEU A 114 -2.22 -0.18 -12.48
N LEU A 115 -2.96 -0.77 -13.41
CA LEU A 115 -2.81 -0.50 -14.84
C LEU A 115 -3.10 0.97 -15.17
N ALA A 116 -4.23 1.52 -14.68
CA ALA A 116 -4.60 2.91 -14.88
C ALA A 116 -3.60 3.89 -14.25
N PHE A 117 -2.98 3.52 -13.14
CA PHE A 117 -1.86 4.26 -12.57
C PHE A 117 -0.64 4.25 -13.49
N GLY A 118 -0.28 3.09 -14.06
CA GLY A 118 0.78 2.95 -15.06
C GLY A 118 0.58 3.86 -16.27
N GLU A 119 -0.61 3.87 -16.86
CA GLU A 119 -0.96 4.77 -17.98
C GLU A 119 -0.83 6.25 -17.59
N THR A 120 -1.11 6.60 -16.33
CA THR A 120 -0.96 7.96 -15.83
C THR A 120 0.51 8.34 -15.69
N LEU A 121 1.36 7.43 -15.22
CA LEU A 121 2.82 7.63 -15.19
C LEU A 121 3.39 7.83 -16.59
N GLU A 122 2.98 7.02 -17.56
CA GLU A 122 3.41 7.18 -18.96
C GLU A 122 3.04 8.56 -19.52
N ARG A 123 1.83 9.05 -19.23
CA ARG A 123 1.41 10.41 -19.62
C ARG A 123 2.27 11.49 -18.96
N ILE A 124 2.62 11.36 -17.68
CA ILE A 124 3.50 12.31 -16.99
C ILE A 124 4.91 12.31 -17.61
N VAL A 125 5.45 11.13 -17.93
CA VAL A 125 6.75 11.00 -18.60
C VAL A 125 6.70 11.64 -19.99
N ALA A 126 5.64 11.41 -20.76
CA ALA A 126 5.47 12.01 -22.09
C ALA A 126 5.38 13.55 -22.04
N LEU A 127 4.76 14.13 -21.01
CA LEU A 127 4.73 15.58 -20.79
C LEU A 127 6.11 16.17 -20.45
N ARG A 128 7.05 15.34 -19.96
CA ARG A 128 8.43 15.72 -19.64
C ARG A 128 9.38 15.66 -20.82
N ASP A 129 9.00 15.08 -21.97
CA ASP A 129 9.87 15.01 -23.15
C ASP A 129 9.64 16.20 -24.11
N PRO A 130 10.54 17.21 -24.12
CA PRO A 130 10.41 18.38 -24.99
C PRO A 130 10.61 18.06 -26.49
N ARG A 131 10.99 16.83 -26.87
CA ARG A 131 11.28 16.48 -28.27
C ARG A 131 10.05 16.09 -29.08
N LYS A 132 8.90 15.82 -28.44
CA LYS A 132 7.67 15.41 -29.15
C LYS A 132 6.87 16.59 -29.73
N GLY A 133 7.23 17.83 -29.38
CA GLY A 133 6.59 19.06 -29.88
C GLY A 133 7.23 19.70 -31.12
N ARG A 134 8.31 19.11 -31.68
CA ARG A 134 9.05 19.67 -32.83
C ARG A 134 9.23 18.71 -34.02
N ALA A 135 8.46 17.62 -34.08
CA ALA A 135 8.48 16.67 -35.19
C ALA A 135 7.25 16.81 -36.11
N GLY A 136 6.82 18.06 -36.36
CA GLY A 136 5.68 18.36 -37.24
C GLY A 136 5.87 19.62 -38.09
N GLU A 137 7.05 20.23 -38.07
CA GLU A 137 7.41 21.33 -38.98
C GLU A 137 8.38 20.78 -40.03
N GLU A 138 7.94 19.78 -40.79
CA GLU A 138 8.47 19.57 -42.13
C GLU A 138 8.01 20.77 -42.96
N ALA A 139 8.89 21.77 -43.08
CA ALA A 139 8.75 22.80 -44.10
C ALA A 139 8.90 22.13 -45.48
N PRO A 140 7.90 22.22 -46.37
CA PRO A 140 8.08 21.82 -47.76
C PRO A 140 8.68 23.01 -48.54
N PHE A 141 9.62 22.70 -49.45
CA PHE A 141 10.23 23.59 -50.46
C PHE A 141 11.22 24.66 -49.94
N ALA A 142 12.34 24.97 -50.60
CA ALA A 142 12.79 24.77 -51.98
C ALA A 142 14.31 24.66 -52.06
#